data_AF-A0A1L9NBM6-F1
#
_entry.id   AF-A0A1L9NBM6-F1
#
_cell.length_a   1.000
_cell.length_b   1.000
_cell.length_c   1.000
_cell.angle_alpha   90.00
_cell.angle_beta   90.00
_cell.angle_gamma   90.00
#
_symmetry.space_group_name_H-M   'P 1'
#
loop_
_entity.id
_entity.type
_entity.pdbx_description
1 polymer ?
#
loop_
_entity_poly.entity_id
_entity_poly.type
_entity_poly.pdbx_seq_one_letter_code
_entity_poly.pdbx_strand_id
1 'polypeptide(L)'
;MNPHPPPTTPSPPPTSHLSNHHQQEKKPPLLTLSPELHLQITSHLPLLPDIYSLQATCTYFYTLLPQPSHSALLAAETTDYAIAHDLYTCRYCLRLRPGSVFADRMLRRGRGRYGRDRAKRFCVDCGVLPRGEGEGEEARYGAGALVRVEGELRGCL
;
A
#
# COMPACT_ATOMS: atom_id res chain seq x y z
N MET A 1 20.60 74.17 -46.59
CA MET A 1 21.00 73.75 -45.23
C MET A 1 19.72 73.30 -44.52
N ASN A 2 19.45 72.00 -44.51
CA ASN A 2 18.23 71.44 -43.93
C ASN A 2 18.42 71.24 -42.42
N PRO A 3 17.48 71.65 -41.56
CA PRO A 3 17.56 71.42 -40.12
C PRO A 3 17.29 69.94 -39.81
N HIS A 4 18.17 69.35 -39.02
CA HIS A 4 18.02 68.00 -38.48
C HIS A 4 16.81 67.91 -37.54
N PRO A 5 16.05 66.79 -37.56
CA PRO A 5 15.00 66.56 -36.57
C PRO A 5 15.59 66.20 -35.19
N PRO A 6 14.86 66.50 -34.10
CA PRO A 6 15.31 66.25 -32.73
C PRO A 6 15.30 64.74 -32.39
N PRO A 7 16.12 64.30 -31.41
CA PRO A 7 16.23 62.91 -31.01
C PRO A 7 14.97 62.43 -30.27
N THR A 8 14.42 61.31 -30.71
CA THR A 8 13.32 60.59 -30.06
C THR A 8 13.83 59.85 -28.81
N THR A 9 13.31 60.23 -27.66
CA THR A 9 13.50 59.55 -26.37
C THR A 9 12.83 58.16 -26.41
N PRO A 10 13.51 57.07 -26.00
CA PRO A 10 12.88 55.76 -25.92
C PRO A 10 11.93 55.72 -24.70
N SER A 11 10.68 55.34 -24.96
CA SER A 11 9.67 55.07 -23.93
C SER A 11 10.14 53.98 -22.95
N PRO A 12 9.80 54.06 -21.65
CA PRO A 12 10.11 53.00 -20.70
C PRO A 12 9.36 51.70 -21.06
N PRO A 13 9.94 50.52 -20.78
CA PRO A 13 9.31 49.25 -21.06
C PRO A 13 8.06 49.06 -20.18
N PRO A 14 7.04 48.32 -20.65
CA PRO A 14 5.88 48.00 -19.85
C PRO A 14 6.32 47.17 -18.63
N THR A 15 5.98 47.65 -17.44
CA THR A 15 6.11 46.92 -16.18
C THR A 15 5.39 45.58 -16.29
N SER A 16 6.18 44.50 -16.41
CA SER A 16 5.72 43.13 -16.24
C SER A 16 5.15 42.99 -14.84
N HIS A 17 3.83 42.88 -14.73
CA HIS A 17 3.18 42.38 -13.53
C HIS A 17 3.77 41.00 -13.24
N LEU A 18 4.62 40.92 -12.20
CA LEU A 18 5.01 39.67 -11.57
C LEU A 18 3.73 39.05 -10.98
N SER A 19 3.06 38.24 -11.80
CA SER A 19 2.04 37.32 -11.34
C SER A 19 2.67 36.42 -10.31
N ASN A 20 2.32 36.68 -9.06
CA ASN A 20 2.68 35.91 -7.89
C ASN A 20 1.99 34.54 -8.04
N HIS A 21 2.63 33.63 -8.78
CA HIS A 21 2.22 32.23 -8.86
C HIS A 21 2.51 31.57 -7.51
N HIS A 22 1.63 31.83 -6.55
CA HIS A 22 1.38 30.90 -5.46
C HIS A 22 0.97 29.58 -6.13
N GLN A 23 1.91 28.66 -6.25
CA GLN A 23 1.62 27.25 -6.49
C GLN A 23 0.81 26.75 -5.30
N GLN A 24 -0.51 26.91 -5.39
CA GLN A 24 -1.43 26.10 -4.59
C GLN A 24 -1.14 24.65 -4.95
N GLU A 25 -0.57 23.89 -4.02
CA GLU A 25 -0.62 22.44 -4.09
C GLU A 25 -2.08 22.00 -4.19
N LYS A 26 -2.53 21.71 -5.41
CA LYS A 26 -3.85 21.14 -5.64
C LYS A 26 -3.84 19.75 -5.03
N LYS A 27 -4.44 19.61 -3.84
CA LYS A 27 -4.75 18.30 -3.26
C LYS A 27 -5.41 17.44 -4.35
N PRO A 28 -5.02 16.16 -4.50
CA PRO A 28 -5.59 15.32 -5.55
C PRO A 28 -7.12 15.29 -5.39
N PRO A 29 -7.87 15.35 -6.50
CA PRO A 29 -9.32 15.58 -6.47
C PRO A 29 -10.06 14.56 -5.60
N LEU A 30 -9.55 13.33 -5.52
CA LEU A 30 -10.11 12.30 -4.64
C LEU A 30 -10.07 12.73 -3.17
N LEU A 31 -8.90 13.14 -2.64
CA LEU A 31 -8.74 13.50 -1.22
C LEU A 31 -9.48 14.79 -0.81
N THR A 32 -10.09 15.51 -1.76
CA THR A 32 -10.92 16.68 -1.49
C THR A 32 -12.40 16.34 -1.27
N LEU A 33 -12.82 15.10 -1.56
CA LEU A 33 -14.18 14.63 -1.32
C LEU A 33 -14.42 14.42 0.18
N SER A 34 -15.70 14.43 0.58
CA SER A 34 -16.08 14.12 1.96
C SER A 34 -15.87 12.63 2.26
N PRO A 35 -15.66 12.23 3.53
CA PRO A 35 -15.52 10.82 3.92
C PRO A 35 -16.69 9.93 3.48
N GLU A 36 -17.91 10.47 3.44
CA GLU A 36 -19.10 9.73 3.00
C GLU A 36 -19.01 9.37 1.52
N LEU A 37 -18.53 10.30 0.68
CA LEU A 37 -18.31 10.04 -0.74
C LEU A 37 -17.20 9.03 -0.96
N HIS A 38 -16.14 9.05 -0.15
CA HIS A 38 -15.12 8.01 -0.18
C HIS A 38 -15.71 6.63 0.12
N LEU A 39 -16.50 6.50 1.19
CA LEU A 39 -17.16 5.24 1.54
C LEU A 39 -18.10 4.76 0.44
N GLN A 40 -18.91 5.67 -0.12
CA GLN A 40 -19.81 5.36 -1.21
C GLN A 40 -19.07 4.87 -2.47
N ILE A 41 -17.99 5.56 -2.87
CA ILE A 41 -17.14 5.12 -3.99
C ILE A 41 -16.60 3.71 -3.72
N THR A 42 -16.03 3.49 -2.54
CA THR A 42 -15.43 2.20 -2.19
C THR A 42 -16.43 1.06 -2.07
N SER A 43 -17.71 1.33 -1.81
CA SER A 43 -18.75 0.30 -1.80
C SER A 43 -18.99 -0.36 -3.16
N HIS A 44 -18.54 0.28 -4.25
CA HIS A 44 -18.65 -0.21 -5.62
C HIS A 44 -17.36 -0.85 -6.16
N LEU A 45 -16.31 -0.95 -5.34
CA LEU A 45 -15.02 -1.49 -5.76
C LEU A 45 -14.78 -2.90 -5.18
N PRO A 46 -14.25 -3.85 -5.96
CA PRO A 46 -13.82 -5.14 -5.44
C PRO A 46 -12.64 -5.00 -4.46
N LEU A 47 -12.47 -6.00 -3.59
CA LEU A 47 -11.36 -6.02 -2.63
C LEU A 47 -9.99 -5.96 -3.33
N LEU A 48 -9.80 -6.76 -4.39
CA LEU A 48 -8.60 -6.76 -5.22
C LEU A 48 -8.92 -6.34 -6.66
N PRO A 49 -8.04 -5.54 -7.30
CA PRO A 49 -6.88 -4.87 -6.70
C PRO A 49 -7.23 -3.58 -5.94
N ASP A 50 -8.46 -3.09 -6.09
CA ASP A 50 -8.79 -1.69 -5.88
C ASP A 50 -8.74 -1.25 -4.41
N ILE A 51 -9.60 -1.80 -3.55
CA ILE A 51 -9.63 -1.43 -2.12
C ILE A 51 -8.30 -1.74 -1.45
N TYR A 52 -7.71 -2.89 -1.79
CA TYR A 52 -6.44 -3.30 -1.23
C TYR A 52 -5.30 -2.33 -1.55
N SER A 53 -5.20 -1.88 -2.81
CA SER A 53 -4.21 -0.90 -3.23
C SER A 53 -4.46 0.45 -2.59
N LEU A 54 -5.74 0.87 -2.53
CA LEU A 54 -6.13 2.14 -1.94
C LEU A 54 -5.75 2.23 -0.45
N GLN A 55 -6.04 1.19 0.34
CA GLN A 55 -5.64 1.09 1.75
C GLN A 55 -4.12 1.14 1.94
N ALA A 56 -3.34 0.71 0.95
CA ALA A 56 -1.87 0.76 1.01
C ALA A 56 -1.29 2.13 0.66
N THR A 57 -2.06 3.06 0.09
CA THR A 57 -1.55 4.36 -0.36
C THR A 57 -1.34 5.36 0.79
N CYS A 58 -2.25 5.42 1.76
CA CYS A 58 -2.18 6.39 2.85
C CYS A 58 -2.92 5.92 4.10
N THR A 59 -2.53 6.50 5.24
CA THR A 59 -3.15 6.22 6.54
C THR A 59 -4.64 6.60 6.57
N TYR A 60 -5.04 7.64 5.84
CA TYR A 60 -6.43 8.07 5.74
C TYR A 60 -7.34 6.93 5.25
N PHE A 61 -7.10 6.38 4.06
CA PHE A 61 -7.92 5.29 3.53
C PHE A 61 -7.76 3.99 4.31
N TYR A 62 -6.58 3.72 4.86
CA TYR A 62 -6.39 2.58 5.75
C TYR A 62 -7.33 2.63 6.97
N THR A 63 -7.47 3.81 7.58
CA THR A 63 -8.35 4.00 8.76
C THR A 63 -9.82 4.15 8.42
N LEU A 64 -10.15 4.79 7.29
CA LEU A 64 -11.52 5.06 6.88
C LEU A 64 -12.24 3.80 6.39
N LEU A 65 -11.54 2.96 5.62
CA LEU A 65 -12.15 1.83 4.94
C LEU A 65 -12.28 0.61 5.86
N PRO A 66 -13.37 -0.16 5.76
CA PRO A 66 -13.51 -1.40 6.51
C PRO A 66 -12.33 -2.33 6.29
N GLN A 67 -11.73 -2.81 7.38
CA GLN A 67 -10.65 -3.79 7.29
C GLN A 67 -11.23 -5.14 6.84
N PRO A 68 -10.65 -5.77 5.81
CA PRO A 68 -11.16 -7.05 5.31
C PRO A 68 -11.01 -8.13 6.38
N SER A 69 -12.04 -8.98 6.51
CA SER A 69 -11.97 -10.13 7.40
C SER A 69 -10.94 -11.14 6.88
N HIS A 70 -10.42 -11.97 7.79
CA HIS A 70 -9.49 -13.04 7.41
C HIS A 70 -10.09 -14.00 6.36
N SER A 71 -11.38 -14.30 6.45
CA SER A 71 -12.07 -15.15 5.47
C SER A 71 -12.19 -14.47 4.09
N ALA A 72 -12.45 -13.16 4.05
CA ALA A 72 -12.49 -12.39 2.80
C ALA A 72 -11.11 -12.38 2.11
N LEU A 73 -10.03 -12.20 2.88
CA LEU A 73 -8.66 -12.28 2.35
C LEU A 73 -8.34 -13.67 1.80
N LEU A 74 -8.71 -14.73 2.52
CA LEU A 74 -8.52 -16.11 2.06
C LEU A 74 -9.31 -16.42 0.78
N ALA A 75 -10.51 -15.86 0.62
CA ALA A 75 -11.28 -15.97 -0.61
C ALA A 75 -10.60 -15.20 -1.76
N ALA A 76 -10.07 -14.00 -1.48
CA ALA A 76 -9.40 -13.17 -2.46
C ALA A 76 -8.13 -13.80 -3.06
N GLU A 77 -7.48 -14.74 -2.37
CA GLU A 77 -6.32 -15.48 -2.89
C GLU A 77 -6.59 -16.27 -4.17
N THR A 78 -7.84 -16.63 -4.45
CA THR A 78 -8.17 -17.40 -5.65
C THR A 78 -8.55 -16.51 -6.84
N THR A 79 -8.48 -15.19 -6.69
CA THR A 79 -8.66 -14.26 -7.81
C THR A 79 -7.46 -14.29 -8.75
N ASP A 80 -7.68 -14.03 -10.03
CA ASP A 80 -6.62 -13.97 -11.04
C ASP A 80 -5.53 -12.96 -10.66
N TYR A 81 -5.93 -11.82 -10.10
CA TYR A 81 -4.99 -10.79 -9.62
C TYR A 81 -4.07 -11.34 -8.54
N ALA A 82 -4.62 -12.02 -7.52
CA ALA A 82 -3.82 -12.58 -6.43
C ALA A 82 -2.91 -13.73 -6.90
N ILE A 83 -3.34 -14.52 -7.88
CA ILE A 83 -2.53 -15.58 -8.48
C ILE A 83 -1.37 -14.97 -9.29
N ALA A 84 -1.64 -13.98 -10.13
CA ALA A 84 -0.65 -13.33 -10.98
C ALA A 84 0.44 -12.59 -10.18
N HIS A 85 0.10 -12.07 -8.99
CA HIS A 85 1.02 -11.34 -8.12
C HIS A 85 1.54 -12.19 -6.94
N ASP A 86 1.28 -13.49 -6.96
CA ASP A 86 1.65 -14.45 -5.92
C ASP A 86 1.30 -14.00 -4.48
N LEU A 87 0.06 -13.54 -4.29
CA LEU A 87 -0.40 -13.00 -3.01
C LEU A 87 -1.03 -14.06 -2.12
N TYR A 88 -0.74 -14.00 -0.82
CA TYR A 88 -1.26 -14.89 0.22
C TYR A 88 -1.66 -14.13 1.48
N THR A 89 -2.69 -14.61 2.16
CA THR A 89 -3.20 -14.03 3.41
C THR A 89 -2.28 -14.37 4.57
N CYS A 90 -1.91 -13.35 5.32
CA CYS A 90 -1.34 -13.49 6.66
C CYS A 90 -2.44 -13.34 7.71
N ARG A 91 -2.57 -14.33 8.61
CA ARG A 91 -3.61 -14.33 9.64
C ARG A 91 -3.42 -13.28 10.73
N TYR A 92 -2.20 -12.73 10.90
CA TYR A 92 -1.88 -11.81 12.00
C TYR A 92 -2.00 -10.35 11.57
N CYS A 93 -1.34 -9.96 10.48
CA CYS A 93 -1.45 -8.58 9.99
C CYS A 93 -2.69 -8.34 9.11
N LEU A 94 -3.52 -9.36 8.86
CA LEU A 94 -4.74 -9.28 8.05
C LEU A 94 -4.50 -8.59 6.71
N ARG A 95 -3.44 -9.00 6.01
CA ARG A 95 -3.03 -8.47 4.69
C ARG A 95 -2.70 -9.59 3.71
N LEU A 96 -2.85 -9.29 2.42
CA LEU A 96 -2.37 -10.13 1.32
C LEU A 96 -0.92 -9.76 0.98
N ARG A 97 0.03 -10.64 1.28
CA ARG A 97 1.45 -10.37 1.10
C ARG A 97 2.02 -11.25 -0.03
N PRO A 98 3.07 -10.80 -0.73
CA PRO A 98 3.76 -11.64 -1.71
C PRO A 98 4.28 -12.94 -1.08
N GLY A 99 4.31 -14.03 -1.84
CA GLY A 99 4.83 -15.32 -1.38
C GLY A 99 6.27 -15.23 -0.86
N SER A 100 7.07 -14.31 -1.43
CA SER A 100 8.45 -14.02 -1.03
C SER A 100 8.64 -13.50 0.40
N VAL A 101 7.56 -13.18 1.13
CA VAL A 101 7.63 -12.83 2.56
C VAL A 101 7.06 -13.93 3.47
N PHE A 102 6.76 -15.10 2.93
CA PHE A 102 6.38 -16.28 3.69
C PHE A 102 7.51 -17.31 3.64
N ALA A 103 7.71 -18.02 4.75
CA ALA A 103 8.56 -19.20 4.72
C ALA A 103 7.96 -20.26 3.78
N ASP A 104 8.79 -20.99 3.05
CA ASP A 104 8.40 -22.06 2.13
C ASP A 104 7.38 -23.04 2.74
N ARG A 105 7.58 -23.38 4.02
CA ARG A 105 6.68 -24.28 4.77
C ARG A 105 5.26 -23.73 4.94
N MET A 106 5.09 -22.41 4.85
CA MET A 106 3.79 -21.73 4.90
C MET A 106 3.07 -21.78 3.55
N LEU A 107 3.78 -21.99 2.44
CA LEU A 107 3.17 -22.00 1.10
C LEU A 107 3.07 -23.40 0.49
N ARG A 108 3.60 -24.42 1.19
CA ARG A 108 3.60 -25.82 0.75
C ARG A 108 2.61 -26.70 1.53
N ARG A 109 2.34 -27.89 0.98
CA ARG A 109 1.49 -28.93 1.58
C ARG A 109 0.12 -28.37 1.99
N GLY A 110 -0.38 -28.74 3.18
CA GLY A 110 -1.68 -28.30 3.68
C GLY A 110 -1.84 -26.79 3.83
N ARG A 111 -0.77 -25.98 3.80
CA ARG A 111 -0.84 -24.52 3.91
C ARG A 111 -0.76 -23.80 2.56
N GLY A 112 -0.67 -24.51 1.44
CA GLY A 112 -0.72 -23.90 0.10
C GLY A 112 -2.03 -23.16 -0.18
N ARG A 113 -2.12 -22.47 -1.31
CA ARG A 113 -3.29 -21.64 -1.73
C ARG A 113 -4.63 -22.38 -1.58
N TYR A 114 -4.65 -23.65 -1.97
CA TYR A 114 -5.81 -24.54 -1.94
C TYR A 114 -5.76 -25.56 -0.79
N GLY A 115 -4.84 -25.41 0.16
CA GLY A 115 -4.64 -26.35 1.26
C GLY A 115 -5.63 -26.13 2.42
N ARG A 116 -5.98 -27.23 3.11
CA ARG A 116 -6.91 -27.22 4.27
C ARG A 116 -6.47 -26.34 5.44
N ASP A 117 -5.16 -26.14 5.60
CA ASP A 117 -4.52 -25.37 6.66
C ASP A 117 -4.09 -23.97 6.19
N ARG A 118 -4.58 -23.50 5.03
CA ARG A 118 -4.24 -22.18 4.46
C ARG A 118 -4.50 -21.02 5.43
N ALA A 119 -5.55 -21.13 6.24
CA ALA A 119 -5.92 -20.16 7.27
C ALA A 119 -4.90 -20.04 8.41
N LYS A 120 -3.90 -20.93 8.49
CA LYS A 120 -2.86 -20.94 9.53
C LYS A 120 -1.57 -20.23 9.08
N ARG A 121 -1.53 -19.65 7.88
CA ARG A 121 -0.37 -18.92 7.36
C ARG A 121 -0.11 -17.63 8.13
N PHE A 122 1.17 -17.28 8.21
CA PHE A 122 1.65 -16.00 8.67
C PHE A 122 2.94 -15.64 7.92
N CYS A 123 3.13 -14.35 7.64
CA CYS A 123 4.37 -13.87 7.02
C CYS A 123 5.53 -13.90 8.03
N VAL A 124 6.76 -13.80 7.53
CA VAL A 124 7.97 -13.81 8.36
C VAL A 124 7.95 -12.66 9.36
N ASP A 125 7.58 -11.44 8.94
CA ASP A 125 7.47 -10.26 9.81
C ASP A 125 6.57 -10.53 11.04
N CYS A 126 5.38 -11.10 10.84
CA CYS A 126 4.50 -11.43 11.97
C CYS A 126 4.95 -12.68 12.73
N GLY A 127 5.86 -13.47 12.16
CA GLY A 127 6.42 -14.65 12.80
C GLY A 127 7.50 -14.30 13.83
N VAL A 128 8.23 -13.20 13.64
CA VAL A 128 9.30 -12.75 14.56
C VAL A 128 8.78 -11.86 15.70
N LEU A 129 7.61 -11.26 15.52
CA LEU A 129 7.01 -10.43 16.55
C LEU A 129 6.37 -11.28 17.67
N PRO A 130 6.56 -10.89 18.95
CA PRO A 130 5.75 -11.40 20.05
C PRO A 130 4.29 -10.96 19.87
N ARG A 131 3.36 -11.77 20.39
CA ARG A 131 1.92 -11.60 20.11
C ARG A 131 1.10 -11.01 21.26
N GLY A 132 1.71 -10.73 22.40
CA GLY A 132 1.10 -9.97 23.50
C GLY A 132 1.79 -10.17 24.86
N GLU A 133 1.19 -9.57 25.89
CA GLU A 133 1.67 -9.50 27.28
C GLU A 133 1.19 -10.72 28.09
N GLY A 134 1.80 -11.89 27.87
CA GLY A 134 1.46 -13.09 28.65
C GLY A 134 2.36 -14.30 28.43
N GLU A 135 2.35 -15.22 29.39
CA GLU A 135 3.13 -16.48 29.45
C GLU A 135 2.66 -17.52 28.41
N GLY A 136 2.72 -17.16 27.12
CA GLY A 136 2.32 -18.06 26.04
C GLY A 136 2.45 -17.49 24.62
N GLU A 137 3.09 -16.32 24.45
CA GLU A 137 3.09 -15.58 23.18
C GLU A 137 4.47 -15.29 22.61
N GLU A 138 5.40 -16.24 22.78
CA GLU A 138 6.67 -16.24 22.07
C GLU A 138 6.48 -16.13 20.56
N ALA A 139 7.44 -15.47 19.90
CA ALA A 139 7.53 -15.41 18.45
C ALA A 139 7.47 -16.82 17.83
N ARG A 140 6.90 -16.96 16.63
CA ARG A 140 6.90 -18.26 15.91
C ARG A 140 8.28 -18.61 15.36
N TYR A 141 9.11 -17.59 15.17
CA TYR A 141 10.51 -17.69 14.82
C TYR A 141 11.32 -16.98 15.90
N GLY A 142 12.33 -17.65 16.44
CA GLY A 142 13.28 -16.98 17.34
C GLY A 142 14.14 -15.96 16.60
N ALA A 143 14.66 -14.97 17.33
CA ALA A 143 15.65 -14.05 16.79
C ALA A 143 16.87 -14.83 16.26
N GLY A 144 17.33 -14.52 15.05
CA GLY A 144 18.42 -15.23 14.38
C GLY A 144 18.06 -16.61 13.81
N ALA A 145 16.80 -17.05 13.93
CA ALA A 145 16.37 -18.30 13.29
C ALA A 145 16.49 -18.20 11.77
N LEU A 146 16.94 -19.29 11.13
CA LEU A 146 17.00 -19.38 9.67
C LEU A 146 15.70 -19.98 9.14
N VAL A 147 15.01 -19.23 8.29
CA VAL A 147 13.81 -19.68 7.60
C VAL A 147 14.08 -19.77 6.10
N ARG A 148 13.60 -20.86 5.47
CA ARG A 148 13.71 -21.00 4.02
C ARG A 148 12.60 -20.20 3.34
N VAL A 149 12.96 -19.29 2.44
CA VAL A 149 12.06 -18.43 1.67
C VAL A 149 12.54 -18.45 0.23
N GLU A 150 11.68 -18.85 -0.70
CA GLU A 150 12.02 -19.01 -2.14
C GLU A 150 13.21 -19.96 -2.36
N GLY A 151 13.38 -20.94 -1.47
CA GLY A 151 14.51 -21.87 -1.52
C GLY A 151 15.81 -21.36 -0.88
N GLU A 152 15.88 -20.12 -0.41
CA GLU A 152 17.05 -19.54 0.24
C GLU A 152 16.87 -19.45 1.75
N LEU A 153 17.95 -19.63 2.53
CA LEU A 153 17.91 -19.41 3.97
C LEU A 153 18.03 -17.92 4.27
N ARG A 154 17.02 -17.35 4.94
CA ARG A 154 16.99 -15.96 5.39
C ARG A 154 16.94 -15.91 6.91
N GLY A 155 17.69 -15.01 7.50
CA GLY A 155 17.66 -14.76 8.95
C GLY A 155 16.40 -14.00 9.35
N CYS A 156 15.80 -14.42 10.46
CA CYS A 156 14.76 -13.68 11.17
C CYS A 156 15.42 -12.60 12.03
N LEU A 157 15.44 -11.37 11.54
CA LEU A 157 15.93 -10.18 12.26
C LEU A 157 14.83 -9.53 13.10
#